data_AF-X1PAW3-F1
#
_entry.id   AF-X1PAW3-F1
#
_cell.length_a   1.000
_cell.length_b   1.000
_cell.length_c   1.000
_cell.angle_alpha   90.00
_cell.angle_beta   90.00
_cell.angle_gamma   90.00
#
_symmetry.space_group_name_H-M   'P 1'
#
loop_
_entity.id
_entity.type
_entity.pdbx_description
1 polymer ?
#
loop_
_entity_poly.entity_id
_entity_poly.type
_entity_poly.pdbx_seq_one_letter_code
_entity_poly.pdbx_strand_id
1 'polypeptide(L)'
;ISIESLKKTFGISFALTSSYIDYLKNSFLIFELPQFSYSLKKQQKALKKIYSIDSGLANAVSFRFSKDSGRILENIVFLHLKMTGKEIYYYKTKNNLEVDFIIKKETGEKELIQVSFSLDDKKTREREIKGLLTAMNELSISKGLILTDDEEEVIKIGQRTIIVKPTYKWLLETTCSKKGGY
;
A
#
# COMPACT_ATOMS: atom_id res chain seq x y z
N ILE A 1 -10.19 -3.00 -1.15
CA ILE A 1 -11.49 -3.41 -1.74
C ILE A 1 -11.49 -2.97 -3.21
N SER A 2 -11.99 -3.78 -4.15
CA SER A 2 -12.05 -3.43 -5.59
C SER A 2 -13.50 -3.34 -6.08
N ILE A 3 -13.73 -2.54 -7.12
CA ILE A 3 -15.06 -2.33 -7.75
C ILE A 3 -15.68 -3.65 -8.23
N GLU A 4 -14.86 -4.53 -8.81
CA GLU A 4 -15.28 -5.86 -9.25
C GLU A 4 -15.85 -6.71 -8.10
N SER A 5 -15.22 -6.62 -6.91
CA SER A 5 -15.68 -7.36 -5.73
C SER A 5 -17.01 -6.81 -5.22
N LEU A 6 -17.21 -5.49 -5.25
CA LEU A 6 -18.44 -4.83 -4.80
C LEU A 6 -19.63 -5.15 -5.72
N LYS A 7 -19.43 -5.14 -7.03
CA LYS A 7 -20.45 -5.57 -8.01
C LYS A 7 -20.96 -6.97 -7.70
N LYS A 8 -20.04 -7.91 -7.47
CA LYS A 8 -20.38 -9.32 -7.22
C LYS A 8 -21.13 -9.50 -5.89
N THR A 9 -20.79 -8.72 -4.87
CA THR A 9 -21.41 -8.80 -3.54
C THR A 9 -22.80 -8.16 -3.49
N PHE A 10 -23.00 -7.03 -4.17
CA PHE A 10 -24.23 -6.24 -4.04
C PHE A 10 -25.19 -6.35 -5.24
N GLY A 11 -24.81 -7.07 -6.32
CA GLY A 11 -25.67 -7.26 -7.49
C GLY A 11 -26.00 -6.00 -8.28
N ILE A 12 -25.28 -4.90 -8.02
CA ILE A 12 -25.51 -3.58 -8.63
C ILE A 12 -24.69 -3.39 -9.91
N SER A 13 -25.12 -2.47 -10.78
CA SER A 13 -24.42 -2.16 -12.03
C SER A 13 -23.05 -1.49 -11.77
N PHE A 14 -22.13 -1.63 -12.72
CA PHE A 14 -20.81 -0.98 -12.64
C PHE A 14 -20.93 0.54 -12.52
N ALA A 15 -21.82 1.15 -13.32
CA ALA A 15 -22.06 2.59 -13.30
C ALA A 15 -22.56 3.08 -11.93
N LEU A 16 -23.45 2.32 -11.29
CA LEU A 16 -23.97 2.66 -9.97
C LEU A 16 -22.86 2.54 -8.91
N THR A 17 -22.10 1.43 -8.92
CA THR A 17 -20.98 1.22 -7.99
C THR A 17 -19.94 2.34 -8.09
N SER A 18 -19.57 2.72 -9.32
CA SER A 18 -18.62 3.81 -9.56
C SER A 18 -19.16 5.15 -9.07
N SER A 19 -20.45 5.42 -9.27
CA SER A 19 -21.09 6.66 -8.78
C SER A 19 -21.05 6.75 -7.25
N TYR A 20 -21.34 5.65 -6.54
CA TYR A 20 -21.23 5.61 -5.08
C TYR A 20 -19.79 5.83 -4.59
N ILE A 21 -18.81 5.22 -5.25
CA ILE A 21 -17.39 5.45 -4.92
C ILE A 21 -17.02 6.91 -5.15
N ASP A 22 -17.48 7.53 -6.24
CA ASP A 22 -17.27 8.94 -6.49
C ASP A 22 -17.93 9.82 -5.44
N TYR A 23 -19.13 9.51 -4.97
CA TYR A 23 -19.76 10.22 -3.85
C TYR A 23 -18.98 10.07 -2.54
N LEU A 24 -18.49 8.86 -2.21
CA LEU A 24 -17.66 8.62 -1.03
C LEU A 24 -16.30 9.36 -1.13
N LYS A 25 -15.73 9.44 -2.32
CA LYS A 25 -14.49 10.20 -2.59
C LYS A 25 -14.72 11.71 -2.45
N ASN A 26 -15.80 12.22 -3.04
CA ASN A 26 -16.16 13.65 -3.01
C ASN A 26 -16.59 14.12 -1.60
N SER A 27 -17.09 13.20 -0.76
CA SER A 27 -17.36 13.44 0.66
C SER A 27 -16.12 13.25 1.56
N PHE A 28 -14.94 13.05 0.97
CA PHE A 28 -13.66 12.86 1.67
C PHE A 28 -13.62 11.65 2.61
N LEU A 29 -14.50 10.66 2.43
CA LEU A 29 -14.54 9.46 3.27
C LEU A 29 -13.49 8.41 2.85
N ILE A 30 -13.12 8.41 1.57
CA ILE A 30 -12.16 7.46 1.00
C ILE A 30 -11.15 8.14 0.06
N PHE A 31 -10.01 7.47 -0.09
CA PHE A 31 -9.00 7.79 -1.09
C PHE A 31 -8.78 6.61 -2.03
N GLU A 32 -8.45 6.92 -3.28
CA GLU A 32 -8.03 5.94 -4.26
C GLU A 32 -6.51 5.96 -4.41
N LEU A 33 -5.90 4.77 -4.45
CA LEU A 33 -4.50 4.55 -4.79
C LEU A 33 -4.43 3.85 -6.16
N PRO A 34 -3.95 4.53 -7.21
CA PRO A 34 -3.82 3.95 -8.55
C PRO A 34 -2.69 2.91 -8.62
N GLN A 35 -2.78 2.01 -9.61
CA GLN A 35 -1.70 1.11 -9.94
C GLN A 35 -0.56 1.86 -10.63
N PHE A 36 0.68 1.56 -10.28
CA PHE A 36 1.84 2.03 -11.03
C PHE A 36 1.89 1.35 -12.40
N SER A 37 2.01 2.17 -13.45
CA SER A 37 2.20 1.72 -14.82
C SER A 37 2.83 2.85 -15.63
N TYR A 38 3.79 2.52 -16.48
CA TYR A 38 4.37 3.47 -17.44
C TYR A 38 3.36 3.92 -18.51
N SER A 39 2.32 3.11 -18.76
CA SER A 39 1.22 3.48 -19.65
C SER A 39 0.06 4.06 -18.86
N LEU A 40 -0.29 5.32 -19.12
CA LEU A 40 -1.45 6.00 -18.55
C LEU A 40 -2.77 5.27 -18.88
N LYS A 41 -2.91 4.77 -20.11
CA LYS A 41 -4.08 3.99 -20.54
C LYS A 41 -4.24 2.71 -19.71
N LYS A 42 -3.13 2.04 -19.41
CA LYS A 42 -3.15 0.83 -18.56
C LYS A 42 -3.44 1.19 -17.10
N GLN A 43 -2.90 2.31 -16.60
CA GLN A 43 -3.18 2.80 -15.25
C GLN A 43 -4.66 3.14 -15.05
N GLN A 44 -5.28 3.85 -16.00
CA GLN A 44 -6.70 4.21 -15.91
C GLN A 44 -7.64 3.00 -15.90
N LYS A 45 -7.27 1.93 -16.60
CA LYS A 45 -8.03 0.67 -16.65
C LYS A 45 -7.79 -0.23 -15.44
N ALA A 46 -6.68 -0.05 -14.74
CA ALA A 46 -6.36 -0.87 -13.59
C ALA A 46 -7.33 -0.57 -12.44
N LEU A 47 -7.60 -1.59 -11.64
CA LEU A 47 -8.34 -1.42 -10.39
C LEU A 47 -7.55 -0.49 -9.47
N LYS A 48 -8.24 0.36 -8.74
CA LYS A 48 -7.61 1.22 -7.72
C LYS A 48 -7.81 0.59 -6.35
N LYS A 49 -6.79 0.64 -5.49
CA LYS A 49 -6.96 0.31 -4.08
C LYS A 49 -7.72 1.46 -3.40
N ILE A 50 -8.59 1.13 -2.45
CA ILE A 50 -9.40 2.11 -1.70
C ILE A 50 -8.94 2.08 -0.24
N TYR A 51 -8.65 3.26 0.29
CA TYR A 51 -8.24 3.50 1.67
C TYR A 51 -9.23 4.47 2.34
N SER A 52 -9.39 4.38 3.65
CA SER A 52 -10.29 5.26 4.38
C SER A 52 -9.52 6.42 5.01
N ILE A 53 -10.13 7.61 5.04
CA ILE A 53 -9.56 8.78 5.72
C ILE A 53 -9.43 8.56 7.22
N ASP A 54 -10.42 7.90 7.82
CA ASP A 54 -10.53 7.68 9.25
C ASP A 54 -10.62 6.19 9.51
N SER A 55 -9.52 5.63 10.02
CA SER A 55 -9.46 4.23 10.41
C SER A 55 -10.46 3.88 11.51
N GLY A 56 -10.83 4.82 12.38
CA GLY A 56 -11.86 4.65 13.40
C GLY A 56 -13.26 4.55 12.79
N LEU A 57 -13.59 5.42 11.83
CA LEU A 57 -14.84 5.31 11.08
C LEU A 57 -14.89 4.03 10.26
N ALA A 58 -13.80 3.66 9.58
CA ALA A 58 -13.70 2.40 8.84
C ALA A 58 -13.93 1.18 9.74
N ASN A 59 -13.35 1.19 10.94
CA ASN A 59 -13.50 0.13 11.95
C ASN A 59 -14.89 0.12 12.61
N ALA A 60 -15.61 1.24 12.59
CA ALA A 60 -16.97 1.34 13.12
C ALA A 60 -18.02 0.77 12.15
N VAL A 61 -17.74 0.83 10.84
CA VAL A 61 -18.66 0.35 9.80
C VAL A 61 -18.25 -1.01 9.20
N SER A 62 -17.07 -1.54 9.53
CA SER A 62 -16.59 -2.86 9.08
C SER A 62 -16.91 -3.97 10.10
N PHE A 63 -17.17 -5.19 9.59
CA PHE A 63 -17.26 -6.38 10.44
C PHE A 63 -15.87 -6.74 10.96
N ARG A 64 -15.70 -6.73 12.29
CA ARG A 64 -14.41 -6.96 12.97
C ARG A 64 -13.93 -8.41 12.80
N PHE A 65 -12.83 -8.63 12.08
CA PHE A 65 -12.10 -9.90 12.00
C PHE A 65 -10.60 -9.67 12.25
N SER A 66 -9.85 -10.70 12.67
CA SER A 66 -8.38 -10.63 12.86
C SER A 66 -7.57 -10.21 11.61
N LYS A 67 -8.20 -10.24 10.41
CA LYS A 67 -7.67 -9.65 9.17
C LYS A 67 -7.60 -8.11 9.19
N ASP A 68 -8.17 -7.46 10.20
CA ASP A 68 -8.26 -6.01 10.25
C ASP A 68 -6.95 -5.35 10.68
N SER A 69 -6.13 -5.96 11.54
CA SER A 69 -4.89 -5.32 12.02
C SER A 69 -3.90 -5.01 10.89
N GLY A 70 -3.69 -5.95 9.96
CA GLY A 70 -2.83 -5.71 8.79
C GLY A 70 -3.39 -4.63 7.86
N ARG A 71 -4.72 -4.58 7.67
CA ARG A 71 -5.38 -3.54 6.86
C ARG A 71 -5.34 -2.17 7.53
N ILE A 72 -5.49 -2.12 8.85
CA ILE A 72 -5.36 -0.89 9.64
C ILE A 72 -3.93 -0.38 9.52
N LEU A 73 -2.93 -1.24 9.69
CA LEU A 73 -1.52 -0.89 9.53
C LEU A 73 -1.23 -0.36 8.12
N GLU A 74 -1.72 -1.05 7.07
CA GLU A 74 -1.62 -0.60 5.68
C GLU A 74 -2.29 0.77 5.48
N ASN A 75 -3.46 1.00 6.07
CA ASN A 75 -4.17 2.28 5.99
C ASN A 75 -3.43 3.41 6.72
N ILE A 76 -2.82 3.14 7.88
CA ILE A 76 -1.98 4.09 8.62
C ILE A 76 -0.77 4.50 7.77
N VAL A 77 -0.08 3.52 7.16
CA VAL A 77 1.04 3.79 6.26
C VAL A 77 0.58 4.61 5.05
N PHE A 78 -0.54 4.24 4.44
CA PHE A 78 -1.12 5.01 3.33
C PHE A 78 -1.41 6.47 3.70
N LEU A 79 -2.09 6.70 4.83
CA LEU A 79 -2.45 8.05 5.28
C LEU A 79 -1.19 8.89 5.55
N HIS A 80 -0.18 8.31 6.20
CA HIS A 80 1.09 8.98 6.41
C HIS A 80 1.76 9.36 5.08
N LEU A 81 1.84 8.43 4.14
CA LEU A 81 2.40 8.69 2.81
C LEU A 81 1.61 9.78 2.08
N LYS A 82 0.27 9.75 2.14
CA LYS A 82 -0.59 10.76 1.51
C LYS A 82 -0.34 12.15 2.10
N MET A 83 -0.17 12.26 3.42
CA MET A 83 0.17 13.51 4.12
C MET A 83 1.59 14.02 3.79
N THR A 84 2.45 13.19 3.18
CA THR A 84 3.76 13.65 2.70
C THR A 84 3.73 14.33 1.34
N GLY A 85 2.58 14.32 0.64
CA GLY A 85 2.46 14.90 -0.70
C GLY A 85 3.21 14.13 -1.78
N LYS A 86 3.78 12.97 -1.45
CA LYS A 86 4.54 12.13 -2.38
C LYS A 86 3.63 11.50 -3.44
N GLU A 87 4.20 11.25 -4.62
CA GLU A 87 3.54 10.52 -5.70
C GLU A 87 3.53 9.02 -5.35
N ILE A 88 2.38 8.50 -4.95
CA ILE A 88 2.22 7.11 -4.47
C ILE A 88 1.29 6.28 -5.34
N TYR A 89 1.64 5.01 -5.48
CA TYR A 89 0.87 3.99 -6.21
C TYR A 89 0.99 2.64 -5.49
N TYR A 90 0.22 1.64 -5.89
CA TYR A 90 0.56 0.24 -5.59
C TYR A 90 1.21 -0.41 -6.82
N TYR A 91 1.97 -1.49 -6.65
CA TYR A 91 2.57 -2.20 -7.78
C TYR A 91 2.03 -3.62 -7.91
N LYS A 92 1.88 -4.08 -9.15
CA LYS A 92 1.48 -5.45 -9.46
C LYS A 92 2.45 -6.04 -10.46
N THR A 93 3.17 -7.07 -10.04
CA THR A 93 4.19 -7.75 -10.84
C THR A 93 3.57 -8.50 -12.01
N LYS A 94 4.40 -8.92 -12.97
CA LYS A 94 3.95 -9.76 -14.10
C LYS A 94 3.38 -11.09 -13.64
N ASN A 95 3.85 -11.60 -12.50
CA ASN A 95 3.39 -12.83 -11.87
C ASN A 95 2.21 -12.63 -10.92
N ASN A 96 1.50 -11.49 -11.03
CA ASN A 96 0.30 -11.17 -10.27
C ASN A 96 0.52 -11.10 -8.74
N LEU A 97 1.76 -10.85 -8.31
CA LEU A 97 2.08 -10.49 -6.93
C LEU A 97 1.90 -8.99 -6.76
N GLU A 98 1.39 -8.56 -5.61
CA GLU A 98 1.14 -7.15 -5.32
C GLU A 98 2.11 -6.66 -4.27
N VAL A 99 2.58 -5.42 -4.44
CA VAL A 99 3.32 -4.67 -3.43
C VAL A 99 2.50 -3.45 -3.05
N ASP A 100 2.36 -3.22 -1.75
CA ASP A 100 1.38 -2.27 -1.23
C ASP A 100 1.61 -0.84 -1.69
N PHE A 101 2.86 -0.37 -1.61
CA PHE A 101 3.20 0.98 -2.04
C PHE A 101 4.48 1.03 -2.87
N ILE A 102 4.43 1.88 -3.88
CA ILE A 102 5.58 2.42 -4.59
C ILE A 102 5.52 3.94 -4.51
N ILE A 103 6.61 4.54 -4.08
CA ILE A 103 6.79 5.99 -4.03
C ILE A 103 7.65 6.36 -5.22
N LYS A 104 7.19 7.30 -6.04
CA LYS A 104 7.99 7.92 -7.09
C LYS A 104 8.50 9.27 -6.59
N LYS A 105 9.83 9.39 -6.49
CA LYS A 105 10.48 10.67 -6.17
C LYS A 105 10.53 11.55 -7.41
N GLU A 106 10.67 12.86 -7.19
CA GLU A 106 10.91 13.84 -8.25
C GLU A 106 12.20 13.53 -9.04
N THR A 107 13.20 12.93 -8.39
CA THR A 107 14.45 12.47 -9.02
C THR A 107 14.26 11.29 -9.97
N GLY A 108 13.06 10.69 -10.03
CA GLY A 108 12.76 9.49 -10.82
C GLY A 108 13.10 8.16 -10.11
N GLU A 109 13.78 8.24 -8.96
CA GLU A 109 13.98 7.10 -8.07
C GLU A 109 12.63 6.57 -7.54
N LYS A 110 12.61 5.26 -7.27
CA LYS A 110 11.42 4.57 -6.78
C LYS A 110 11.75 3.84 -5.49
N GLU A 111 10.86 3.92 -4.52
CA GLU A 111 10.94 3.17 -3.26
C GLU A 111 9.78 2.21 -3.17
N LEU A 112 10.03 0.98 -2.75
CA LEU A 112 9.00 -0.04 -2.54
C LEU A 112 8.80 -0.27 -1.05
N ILE A 113 7.53 -0.28 -0.64
CA ILE A 113 7.11 -0.56 0.73
C ILE A 113 6.04 -1.64 0.69
N GLN A 114 6.30 -2.72 1.41
CA GLN A 114 5.32 -3.78 1.70
C GLN A 114 4.88 -3.63 3.16
N VAL A 115 3.62 -3.90 3.48
CA VAL A 115 3.12 -3.86 4.86
C VAL A 115 2.64 -5.25 5.27
N SER A 116 3.13 -5.74 6.40
CA SER A 116 2.68 -6.99 6.99
C SER A 116 2.61 -6.83 8.49
N PHE A 117 1.50 -7.20 9.13
CA PHE A 117 1.38 -7.05 10.58
C PHE A 117 2.47 -7.82 11.33
N SER A 118 2.72 -9.07 10.93
CA SER A 118 3.80 -9.93 11.44
C SER A 118 4.36 -10.82 10.33
N LEU A 119 5.62 -11.23 10.46
CA LEU A 119 6.35 -12.17 9.62
C LEU A 119 6.72 -13.46 10.38
N ASP A 120 6.15 -13.71 11.56
CA ASP A 120 6.39 -14.94 12.33
C ASP A 120 5.93 -16.19 11.59
N ASP A 121 4.79 -16.10 10.90
CA ASP A 121 4.31 -17.18 10.05
C ASP A 121 5.19 -17.31 8.80
N LYS A 122 5.89 -18.45 8.70
CA LYS A 122 6.83 -18.74 7.61
C LYS A 122 6.20 -18.56 6.23
N LYS A 123 4.94 -18.99 6.04
CA LYS A 123 4.24 -18.88 4.76
C LYS A 123 3.96 -17.43 4.38
N THR A 124 3.51 -16.63 5.34
CA THR A 124 3.30 -15.18 5.18
C THR A 124 4.63 -14.51 4.84
N ARG A 125 5.67 -14.76 5.64
CA ARG A 125 7.02 -14.21 5.42
C ARG A 125 7.56 -14.51 4.02
N GLU A 126 7.51 -15.76 3.59
CA GLU A 126 7.95 -16.16 2.24
C GLU A 126 7.15 -15.44 1.15
N ARG A 127 5.83 -15.28 1.34
CA ARG A 127 4.96 -14.56 0.39
C ARG A 127 5.33 -13.08 0.30
N GLU A 128 5.45 -12.39 1.43
CA GLU A 128 5.76 -10.95 1.49
C GLU A 128 7.13 -10.65 0.87
N ILE A 129 8.15 -11.41 1.27
CA ILE A 129 9.51 -11.28 0.73
C ILE A 129 9.53 -11.56 -0.77
N LYS A 130 8.86 -12.62 -1.23
CA LYS A 130 8.80 -12.98 -2.65
C LYS A 130 8.11 -11.90 -3.49
N GLY A 131 6.99 -11.34 -2.99
CA GLY A 131 6.27 -10.26 -3.65
C GLY A 131 7.16 -9.03 -3.85
N LEU A 132 7.76 -8.56 -2.75
CA LEU A 132 8.66 -7.41 -2.74
C LEU A 132 9.89 -7.64 -3.61
N LEU A 133 10.57 -8.78 -3.48
CA LEU A 133 11.77 -9.11 -4.25
C LEU A 133 11.47 -9.19 -5.76
N THR A 134 10.33 -9.75 -6.14
CA THR A 134 9.91 -9.81 -7.56
C THR A 134 9.73 -8.40 -8.12
N ALA A 135 9.07 -7.51 -7.38
CA ALA A 135 8.91 -6.11 -7.80
C ALA A 135 10.27 -5.38 -7.87
N MET A 136 11.15 -5.59 -6.89
CA MET A 136 12.51 -5.05 -6.89
C MET A 136 13.31 -5.51 -8.13
N ASN A 137 13.15 -6.76 -8.54
CA ASN A 137 13.78 -7.29 -9.76
C ASN A 137 13.23 -6.61 -11.02
N GLU A 138 11.90 -6.53 -11.16
CA GLU A 138 11.26 -5.95 -12.35
C GLU A 138 11.52 -4.44 -12.51
N LEU A 139 11.70 -3.73 -11.40
CA LEU A 139 11.91 -2.28 -11.37
C LEU A 139 13.38 -1.87 -11.19
N SER A 140 14.30 -2.84 -11.13
CA SER A 140 15.73 -2.61 -10.89
C SER A 140 16.04 -1.81 -9.61
N ILE A 141 15.33 -2.12 -8.52
CA ILE A 141 15.50 -1.48 -7.21
C ILE A 141 16.36 -2.38 -6.32
N SER A 142 17.39 -1.80 -5.70
CA SER A 142 18.34 -2.53 -4.84
C SER A 142 17.86 -2.67 -3.39
N LYS A 143 16.98 -1.77 -2.94
CA LYS A 143 16.51 -1.69 -1.56
C LYS A 143 14.98 -1.68 -1.46
N GLY A 144 14.42 -2.60 -0.66
CA GLY A 144 13.00 -2.66 -0.33
C GLY A 144 12.76 -2.46 1.16
N LEU A 145 11.55 -2.07 1.53
CA LEU A 145 11.12 -1.91 2.92
C LEU A 145 9.89 -2.79 3.19
N ILE A 146 9.91 -3.53 4.29
CA ILE A 146 8.75 -4.18 4.88
C ILE A 146 8.45 -3.46 6.20
N LEU A 147 7.23 -2.95 6.34
CA LEU A 147 6.76 -2.35 7.57
C LEU A 147 5.92 -3.35 8.36
N THR A 148 6.28 -3.52 9.63
CA THR A 148 5.68 -4.47 10.57
C THR A 148 5.09 -3.78 11.78
N ASP A 149 4.40 -4.51 12.65
CA ASP A 149 3.95 -3.96 13.93
C ASP A 149 5.16 -3.67 14.85
N ASP A 150 6.03 -4.67 15.04
CA ASP A 150 7.13 -4.63 16.03
C ASP A 150 8.46 -5.30 15.61
N GLU A 151 8.46 -6.09 14.54
CA GLU A 151 9.65 -6.81 14.05
C GLU A 151 10.69 -5.90 13.36
N GLU A 152 11.99 -6.19 13.53
CA GLU A 152 13.08 -5.49 12.86
C GLU A 152 14.16 -6.46 12.39
N GLU A 153 14.53 -6.36 11.10
CA GLU A 153 15.50 -7.28 10.48
C GLU A 153 16.11 -6.65 9.23
N VAL A 154 17.32 -7.07 8.87
CA VAL A 154 17.90 -6.79 7.54
C VAL A 154 18.13 -8.10 6.79
N ILE A 155 17.39 -8.28 5.71
CA ILE A 155 17.43 -9.48 4.87
C ILE A 155 18.25 -9.16 3.61
N LYS A 156 19.37 -9.86 3.42
CA LYS A 156 20.21 -9.73 2.22
C LYS A 156 19.98 -10.91 1.29
N ILE A 157 19.62 -10.63 0.03
CA ILE A 157 19.36 -11.65 -1.00
C ILE A 157 20.14 -11.25 -2.26
N GLY A 158 21.31 -11.88 -2.45
CA GLY A 158 22.24 -11.49 -3.50
C GLY A 158 22.70 -10.04 -3.33
N GLN A 159 22.50 -9.21 -4.36
CA GLN A 159 22.83 -7.78 -4.35
C GLN A 159 21.71 -6.88 -3.79
N ARG A 160 20.59 -7.47 -3.35
CA ARG A 160 19.42 -6.73 -2.87
C ARG A 160 19.30 -6.81 -1.36
N THR A 161 18.77 -5.74 -0.78
CA THR A 161 18.53 -5.64 0.66
C THR A 161 17.07 -5.32 0.91
N ILE A 162 16.42 -6.10 1.76
CA ILE A 162 15.11 -5.81 2.32
C ILE A 162 15.31 -5.41 3.77
N ILE A 163 14.84 -4.22 4.14
CA ILE A 163 14.79 -3.77 5.53
C ILE A 163 13.40 -4.09 6.05
N VAL A 164 13.31 -4.83 7.13
CA VAL A 164 12.09 -5.00 7.94
C VAL A 164 12.18 -4.00 9.08
N LYS A 165 11.17 -3.16 9.26
CA LYS A 165 11.17 -2.12 10.28
C LYS A 165 9.79 -1.97 10.92
N PRO A 166 9.70 -1.75 12.24
CA PRO A 166 8.43 -1.44 12.88
C PRO A 166 7.85 -0.13 12.37
N THR A 167 6.56 -0.13 12.11
CA THR A 167 5.84 1.01 11.51
C THR A 167 5.96 2.25 12.37
N TYR A 168 5.88 2.11 13.70
CA TYR A 168 6.01 3.26 14.62
C TYR A 168 7.40 3.91 14.54
N LYS A 169 8.49 3.14 14.40
CA LYS A 169 9.84 3.69 14.23
C LYS A 169 9.93 4.46 12.93
N TRP A 170 9.45 3.86 11.84
CA TRP A 170 9.43 4.49 10.52
C TRP A 170 8.66 5.81 10.53
N LEU A 171 7.47 5.86 11.14
CA LEU A 171 6.66 7.08 11.26
C LEU A 171 7.38 8.21 12.00
N LEU A 172 8.12 7.89 13.07
CA LEU A 172 8.86 8.88 13.86
C LEU A 172 10.03 9.48 13.07
N GLU A 173 10.79 8.63 12.37
CA GLU A 173 11.95 9.04 11.54
C GLU A 173 11.52 9.94 10.37
N THR A 174 10.44 9.59 9.68
CA THR A 174 9.94 10.35 8.53
C THR A 174 9.28 11.66 8.92
N THR A 175 8.71 11.75 10.11
CA THR A 175 8.10 12.99 10.63
C THR A 175 9.16 13.99 11.08
N CYS A 176 10.23 13.55 11.76
CA CYS A 176 11.29 14.44 12.23
C CYS A 176 12.08 15.07 11.07
N SER A 177 12.24 14.34 9.97
CA SER A 177 12.93 14.84 8.76
C SER A 177 12.22 16.04 8.10
N LYS A 178 10.95 16.33 8.43
CA LYS A 178 10.19 17.47 7.88
C LYS A 178 10.37 18.79 8.65
N LYS A 179 10.94 18.80 9.86
CA LYS A 179 11.04 20.04 10.67
C LYS A 179 12.16 21.01 10.22
N GLY A 180 12.83 20.76 9.09
CA GLY A 180 13.96 21.55 8.59
C GLY A 180 13.65 22.57 7.48
N GLY A 181 12.39 22.76 7.09
CA GLY A 181 12.02 23.71 6.03
C GLY A 181 10.80 24.52 6.43
N TYR A 182 11.04 25.73 6.94
CA TYR A 182 10.07 26.82 6.99
C TYR A 182 10.26 27.70 5.76
#